data_AF-A0A9W7YCI6-F1
#
_entry.id   AF-A0A9W7YCI6-F1
#
_cell.length_a   1.000
_cell.length_b   1.000
_cell.length_c   1.000
_cell.angle_alpha   90.00
_cell.angle_beta   90.00
_cell.angle_gamma   90.00
#
_symmetry.space_group_name_H-M   'P 1'
#
loop_
_entity.id
_entity.type
_entity.pdbx_description
1 polymer ?
#
loop_
_entity_poly.entity_id
_entity_poly.type
_entity_poly.pdbx_seq_one_letter_code
_entity_poly.pdbx_strand_id
1 'polypeptide(L)'
;AYRRLALVWHPDKNHGNVEEATQVFAEIKEAYETLSDAQERSWYDDHREQILRGDDAITDYGQADMGTSTSYMQTESLMRYFSATSFRGFGDTPDGFFAVYRELFARLRDEELQQSSSESEDDLLLNLNFGGPHTHYDEDAAYANGRTRGTGTGVGTGSTLRDFYNFWTTFSTCKSFGWLDRYRLADADNRQVRRLMEKENRRLREKARREFVETVQNLATWVRKRDPRYKSFVALKQQQQQMREEERVRRLAEQRAAAAEDASTYVCQAWEEVDYTFMLGKHGLLDDGAESPQFAHGELEEL
;
A
#
# COMPACT_ATOMS: atom_id res chain seq x y z
N ALA A 1 14.53 8.91 18.62
CA ALA A 1 15.91 8.41 18.40
C ALA A 1 16.40 8.78 16.99
N TYR A 2 15.66 8.41 15.93
CA TYR A 2 15.99 8.69 14.52
C TYR A 2 16.55 10.10 14.23
N ARG A 3 15.81 11.17 14.53
CA ARG A 3 16.24 12.55 14.26
C ARG A 3 17.61 12.91 14.87
N ARG A 4 17.95 12.33 16.03
CA ARG A 4 19.24 12.58 16.69
C ARG A 4 20.37 11.86 15.97
N LEU A 5 20.19 10.57 15.65
CA LEU A 5 21.18 9.77 14.94
C LEU A 5 21.40 10.25 13.51
N ALA A 6 20.34 10.65 12.81
CA ALA A 6 20.40 11.24 11.48
C ALA A 6 21.24 12.53 11.44
N LEU A 7 21.16 13.36 12.49
CA LEU A 7 22.00 14.56 12.60
C LEU A 7 23.46 14.26 12.92
N VAL A 8 23.74 13.19 13.68
CA VAL A 8 25.12 12.78 14.03
C VAL A 8 25.82 12.20 12.80
N TRP A 9 25.14 11.36 12.04
CA TRP A 9 25.69 10.66 10.87
C TRP A 9 25.45 11.39 9.54
N HIS A 10 25.05 12.66 9.57
CA HIS A 10 24.84 13.43 8.34
C HIS A 10 26.18 13.60 7.58
N PRO A 11 26.24 13.36 6.26
CA PRO A 11 27.49 13.43 5.49
C PRO A 11 28.14 14.82 5.54
N ASP A 12 27.33 15.87 5.60
CA ASP A 12 27.78 17.26 5.73
C ASP A 12 28.45 17.59 7.09
N LYS A 13 28.26 16.78 8.12
CA LYS A 13 28.95 16.99 9.41
C LYS A 13 30.19 16.13 9.57
N ASN A 14 30.34 15.10 8.73
CA ASN A 14 31.40 14.11 8.81
C ASN A 14 32.32 14.17 7.59
N HIS A 15 32.88 15.35 7.30
CA HIS A 15 33.71 15.59 6.11
C HIS A 15 34.93 14.66 5.98
N GLY A 16 35.47 14.15 7.11
CA GLY A 16 36.59 13.21 7.10
C GLY A 16 36.21 11.74 6.94
N ASN A 17 34.91 11.42 7.04
CA ASN A 17 34.40 10.05 6.97
C ASN A 17 33.02 10.00 6.30
N VAL A 18 32.92 10.62 5.12
CA VAL A 18 31.65 10.81 4.42
C VAL A 18 31.07 9.48 3.96
N GLU A 19 31.91 8.52 3.56
CA GLU A 19 31.47 7.21 3.07
C GLU A 19 30.79 6.38 4.17
N GLU A 20 31.45 6.19 5.32
CA GLU A 20 30.87 5.46 6.45
C GLU A 20 29.64 6.19 6.99
N ALA A 21 29.70 7.52 7.10
CA ALA A 21 28.56 8.30 7.54
C ALA A 21 27.37 8.16 6.61
N THR A 22 27.58 8.12 5.29
CA THR A 22 26.51 7.93 4.31
C THR A 22 25.90 6.54 4.44
N GLN A 23 26.72 5.50 4.64
CA GLN A 23 26.25 4.14 4.84
C GLN A 23 25.41 4.00 6.13
N VAL A 24 25.95 4.46 7.26
CA VAL A 24 25.27 4.40 8.56
C VAL A 24 24.01 5.26 8.54
N PHE A 25 24.02 6.42 7.88
CA PHE A 25 22.84 7.26 7.70
C PHE A 25 21.75 6.55 6.89
N ALA A 26 22.12 5.82 5.84
CA ALA A 26 21.18 5.01 5.07
C ALA A 26 20.56 3.89 5.92
N GLU A 27 21.37 3.18 6.70
CA GLU A 27 20.90 2.12 7.62
C GLU A 27 19.95 2.67 8.70
N ILE A 28 20.28 3.83 9.30
CA ILE A 28 19.41 4.50 10.29
C ILE A 28 18.07 4.89 9.67
N LYS A 29 18.09 5.39 8.43
CA LYS A 29 16.88 5.76 7.69
C LYS A 29 16.02 4.55 7.38
N GLU A 30 16.63 3.46 6.93
CA GLU A 30 15.94 2.20 6.67
C GLU A 30 15.30 1.64 7.94
N ALA A 31 16.05 1.54 9.03
CA ALA A 31 15.53 1.06 10.31
C ALA A 31 14.35 1.91 10.79
N TYR A 32 14.37 3.23 10.56
CA TYR A 32 13.25 4.09 10.88
C TYR A 32 12.04 3.83 9.96
N GLU A 33 12.24 3.69 8.65
CA GLU A 33 11.14 3.40 7.71
C GLU A 33 10.43 2.10 8.09
N THR A 34 11.17 1.00 8.33
CA THR A 34 10.58 -0.29 8.73
C THR A 34 9.93 -0.25 10.12
N LEU A 35 10.55 0.38 11.12
CA LEU A 35 10.03 0.38 12.49
C LEU A 35 8.95 1.43 12.75
N SER A 36 8.81 2.44 11.88
CA SER A 36 7.80 3.49 12.01
C SER A 36 6.43 3.09 11.48
N ASP A 37 6.38 2.22 10.46
CA ASP A 37 5.13 1.66 9.94
C ASP A 37 4.74 0.42 10.77
N ALA A 38 3.55 0.44 11.37
CA ALA A 38 3.08 -0.64 12.24
C ALA A 38 2.98 -1.99 11.51
N GLN A 39 2.64 -1.98 10.22
CA GLN A 39 2.53 -3.19 9.41
C GLN A 39 3.92 -3.75 9.07
N GLU A 40 4.85 -2.90 8.63
CA GLU A 40 6.22 -3.33 8.32
C GLU A 40 6.95 -3.80 9.58
N ARG A 41 6.69 -3.16 10.72
CA ARG A 41 7.23 -3.57 12.02
C ARG A 41 6.71 -4.93 12.47
N SER A 42 5.40 -5.15 12.44
CA SER A 42 4.82 -6.45 12.82
C SER A 42 5.43 -7.57 11.97
N TRP A 43 5.51 -7.34 10.67
CA TRP A 43 6.08 -8.31 9.74
C TRP A 43 7.57 -8.58 10.02
N TYR A 44 8.36 -7.54 10.31
CA TYR A 44 9.76 -7.69 10.71
C TYR A 44 9.88 -8.51 12.00
N ASP A 45 9.08 -8.20 13.02
CA ASP A 45 9.12 -8.88 14.31
C ASP A 45 8.74 -10.37 14.18
N ASP A 46 7.71 -10.69 13.39
CA ASP A 46 7.24 -12.06 13.14
C ASP A 46 8.28 -12.93 12.40
N HIS A 47 9.09 -12.32 11.54
CA HIS A 47 10.06 -13.03 10.69
C HIS A 47 11.51 -12.77 11.08
N ARG A 48 11.74 -12.04 12.18
CA ARG A 48 13.07 -11.65 12.65
C ARG A 48 14.02 -12.83 12.78
N GLU A 49 13.54 -13.94 13.33
CA GLU A 49 14.37 -15.14 13.49
C GLU A 49 14.82 -15.74 12.16
N GLN A 50 13.96 -15.73 11.14
CA GLN A 50 14.26 -16.29 9.83
C GLN A 50 15.27 -15.41 9.08
N ILE A 51 15.14 -14.09 9.20
CA ILE A 51 16.08 -13.12 8.62
C ILE A 51 17.46 -13.25 9.28
N LEU A 52 17.51 -13.39 10.61
CA LEU A 52 18.76 -13.48 11.37
C LEU A 52 19.48 -14.83 11.24
N ARG A 53 18.76 -15.91 10.89
CA ARG A 53 19.33 -17.25 10.68
C ARG A 53 20.11 -17.41 9.37
N GLY A 54 20.31 -16.33 8.61
CA GLY A 54 20.91 -16.30 7.26
C GLY A 54 21.78 -17.50 6.87
N ASP A 55 21.41 -18.15 5.77
CA ASP A 55 22.16 -19.13 4.96
C ASP A 55 22.79 -20.39 5.62
N ASP A 56 22.81 -20.54 6.94
CA ASP A 56 23.32 -21.78 7.56
C ASP A 56 22.34 -22.97 7.43
N ALA A 57 21.13 -22.73 6.91
CA ALA A 57 20.10 -23.77 6.70
C ALA A 57 20.04 -24.34 5.28
N ILE A 58 20.83 -23.82 4.32
CA ILE A 58 20.84 -24.34 2.93
C ILE A 58 21.84 -25.52 2.75
N THR A 59 22.66 -25.87 3.75
CA THR A 59 23.72 -26.89 3.58
C THR A 59 23.70 -28.10 4.52
N ASP A 60 22.65 -28.36 5.31
CA ASP A 60 22.70 -29.51 6.23
C ASP A 60 21.37 -30.26 6.49
N TYR A 61 20.54 -30.44 5.46
CA TYR A 61 19.53 -31.51 5.49
C TYR A 61 19.41 -32.20 4.13
N GLY A 62 20.24 -33.23 3.94
CA GLY A 62 19.99 -34.28 2.94
C GLY A 62 20.86 -34.22 1.70
N GLN A 63 22.13 -34.60 1.86
CA GLN A 63 22.91 -35.19 0.78
C GLN A 63 22.26 -36.53 0.39
N ALA A 64 21.28 -36.49 -0.52
CA ALA A 64 20.84 -37.64 -1.29
C ALA A 64 20.22 -37.19 -2.61
N ASP A 65 20.97 -37.49 -3.66
CA ASP A 65 20.53 -37.80 -5.02
C ASP A 65 20.49 -36.69 -6.07
N MET A 66 21.16 -37.02 -7.18
CA MET A 66 21.40 -36.25 -8.38
C MET A 66 20.20 -36.39 -9.31
N GLY A 67 19.59 -35.28 -9.72
CA GLY A 67 18.70 -35.24 -10.88
C GLY A 67 17.53 -34.28 -10.75
N THR A 68 17.67 -33.10 -11.36
CA THR A 68 16.61 -32.08 -11.52
C THR A 68 16.32 -31.25 -10.27
N SER A 69 17.20 -30.29 -9.97
CA SER A 69 16.96 -29.30 -8.92
C SER A 69 15.96 -28.24 -9.43
N THR A 70 14.66 -28.54 -9.37
CA THR A 70 13.63 -27.49 -9.42
C THR A 70 13.67 -26.75 -8.07
N SER A 71 14.63 -25.84 -7.92
CA SER A 71 14.78 -25.02 -6.72
C SER A 71 13.74 -23.89 -6.74
N TYR A 72 12.56 -24.17 -6.18
CA TYR A 72 11.51 -23.17 -5.96
C TYR A 72 12.00 -22.07 -5.03
N MET A 73 11.59 -20.83 -5.28
CA MET A 73 11.80 -19.73 -4.34
C MET A 73 11.13 -20.05 -3.00
N GLN A 74 11.93 -20.16 -1.96
CA GLN A 74 11.46 -20.34 -0.59
C GLN A 74 11.14 -18.99 0.04
N THR A 75 10.26 -19.02 1.04
CA THR A 75 9.89 -17.86 1.86
C THR A 75 11.12 -17.12 2.39
N GLU A 76 12.12 -17.86 2.90
CA GLU A 76 13.37 -17.28 3.46
C GLU A 76 14.18 -16.49 2.42
N SER A 77 14.23 -16.99 1.18
CA SER A 77 14.93 -16.31 0.08
C SER A 77 14.22 -15.01 -0.31
N LEU A 78 12.88 -14.96 -0.23
CA LEU A 78 12.10 -13.75 -0.50
C LEU A 78 12.33 -12.67 0.56
N MET A 79 12.55 -13.06 1.82
CA MET A 79 12.77 -12.11 2.92
C MET A 79 13.96 -11.18 2.68
N ARG A 80 14.99 -11.68 1.99
CA ARG A 80 16.20 -10.90 1.67
C ARG A 80 15.85 -9.62 0.90
N TYR A 81 14.86 -9.68 0.01
CA TYR A 81 14.45 -8.57 -0.85
C TYR A 81 13.60 -7.50 -0.16
N PHE A 82 13.24 -7.68 1.13
CA PHE A 82 12.62 -6.65 1.96
C PHE A 82 13.64 -5.65 2.54
N SER A 83 14.93 -5.90 2.35
CA SER A 83 15.99 -4.98 2.72
C SER A 83 16.21 -3.94 1.63
N ALA A 84 16.36 -2.66 2.00
CA ALA A 84 16.74 -1.60 1.08
C ALA A 84 18.19 -1.76 0.57
N THR A 85 18.99 -2.59 1.23
CA THR A 85 20.34 -2.97 0.75
C THR A 85 20.33 -3.97 -0.41
N SER A 86 19.16 -4.54 -0.75
CA SER A 86 19.02 -5.49 -1.86
C SER A 86 19.22 -4.86 -3.23
N PHE A 87 19.18 -3.54 -3.32
CA PHE A 87 19.37 -2.79 -4.55
C PHE A 87 20.14 -1.49 -4.29
N ARG A 88 20.77 -0.97 -5.34
CA ARG A 88 21.56 0.26 -5.30
C ARG A 88 20.96 1.30 -6.24
N GLY A 89 20.26 2.26 -5.64
CA GLY A 89 19.64 3.36 -6.36
C GLY A 89 18.47 2.92 -7.25
N PHE A 90 17.88 3.90 -7.95
CA PHE A 90 16.71 3.72 -8.81
C PHE A 90 17.05 3.81 -10.30
N GLY A 91 18.28 3.49 -10.68
CA GLY A 91 18.66 3.32 -12.08
C GLY A 91 18.27 1.94 -12.61
N ASP A 92 18.30 1.77 -13.93
CA ASP A 92 18.23 0.45 -14.58
C ASP A 92 19.63 -0.17 -14.73
N THR A 93 20.42 -0.06 -13.67
CA THR A 93 21.69 -0.79 -13.53
C THR A 93 21.41 -2.23 -13.13
N PRO A 94 22.31 -3.20 -13.36
CA PRO A 94 22.12 -4.60 -12.93
C PRO A 94 21.79 -4.75 -11.45
N ASP A 95 22.44 -3.95 -10.60
CA ASP A 95 22.18 -3.90 -9.15
C ASP A 95 21.11 -2.86 -8.76
N GLY A 96 20.47 -2.23 -9.74
CA GLY A 96 19.49 -1.18 -9.52
C GLY A 96 18.12 -1.74 -9.14
N PHE A 97 17.30 -0.91 -8.48
CA PHE A 97 15.95 -1.28 -8.03
C PHE A 97 15.15 -2.00 -9.13
N PHE A 98 15.13 -1.45 -10.35
CA PHE A 98 14.29 -1.98 -11.41
C PHE A 98 14.75 -3.34 -11.92
N ALA A 99 16.06 -3.56 -12.05
CA ALA A 99 16.60 -4.83 -12.53
C ALA A 99 16.40 -5.96 -11.52
N VAL A 100 16.70 -5.69 -10.24
CA VAL A 100 16.57 -6.67 -9.14
C VAL A 100 15.14 -7.18 -9.02
N TYR A 101 14.16 -6.26 -8.93
CA TYR A 101 12.76 -6.67 -8.78
C TYR A 101 12.16 -7.22 -10.07
N ARG A 102 12.58 -6.74 -11.25
CA ARG A 102 12.16 -7.31 -12.53
C ARG A 102 12.56 -8.77 -12.65
N GLU A 103 13.81 -9.09 -12.31
CA GLU A 103 14.31 -10.47 -12.33
C GLU A 103 13.59 -11.34 -11.29
N LEU A 104 13.41 -10.82 -10.08
CA LEU A 104 12.72 -11.54 -9.01
C LEU A 104 11.28 -11.92 -9.38
N PHE A 105 10.50 -10.96 -9.88
CA PHE A 105 9.11 -11.22 -10.27
C PHE A 105 9.01 -12.03 -11.57
N ALA A 106 9.98 -11.92 -12.49
CA ALA A 106 10.07 -12.80 -13.65
C ALA A 106 10.32 -14.25 -13.22
N ARG A 107 11.24 -14.48 -12.28
CA ARG A 107 11.48 -15.82 -11.73
C ARG A 107 10.25 -16.37 -11.02
N LEU A 108 9.58 -15.57 -10.19
CA LEU A 108 8.34 -15.99 -9.52
C LEU A 108 7.26 -16.36 -10.54
N ARG A 109 7.07 -15.54 -11.58
CA ARG A 109 6.14 -15.82 -12.67
C ARG A 109 6.48 -17.14 -13.36
N ASP A 110 7.73 -17.34 -13.74
CA ASP A 110 8.17 -18.52 -14.49
C ASP A 110 8.00 -19.80 -13.64
N GLU A 111 8.21 -19.72 -12.32
CA GLU A 111 7.91 -20.83 -11.40
C GLU A 111 6.42 -21.15 -11.30
N GLU A 112 5.54 -20.14 -11.33
CA GLU A 112 4.09 -20.36 -11.31
C GLU A 112 3.59 -20.92 -12.65
N LEU A 113 4.10 -20.43 -13.78
CA LEU A 113 3.79 -20.94 -15.12
C LEU A 113 4.17 -22.42 -15.27
N GLN A 114 5.29 -22.85 -14.69
CA GLN A 114 5.70 -24.26 -14.69
C GLN A 114 4.73 -25.17 -13.92
N GLN A 115 3.95 -24.63 -12.97
CA GLN A 115 3.01 -25.37 -12.14
C GLN A 115 1.56 -25.20 -12.59
N SER A 116 1.27 -24.17 -13.37
CA SER A 116 -0.04 -23.92 -13.95
C SER A 116 -0.39 -25.02 -14.94
N SER A 117 -1.62 -25.50 -14.87
CA SER A 117 -2.20 -26.41 -15.87
C SER A 117 -3.17 -25.68 -16.82
N SER A 118 -3.35 -24.36 -16.66
CA SER A 118 -4.40 -23.59 -17.31
C SER A 118 -3.83 -22.50 -18.22
N GLU A 119 -3.93 -22.72 -19.53
CA GLU A 119 -3.40 -21.82 -20.57
C GLU A 119 -3.93 -20.37 -20.46
N SER A 120 -5.15 -20.17 -19.96
CA SER A 120 -5.74 -18.82 -19.82
C SER A 120 -5.18 -18.00 -18.66
N GLU A 121 -4.70 -18.65 -17.59
CA GLU A 121 -4.03 -17.95 -16.47
C GLU A 121 -2.60 -17.58 -16.85
N ASP A 122 -1.99 -18.39 -17.72
CA ASP A 122 -0.65 -18.19 -18.24
C ASP A 122 -0.56 -16.93 -19.11
N ASP A 123 -1.58 -16.68 -19.94
CA ASP A 123 -1.66 -15.47 -20.77
C ASP A 123 -1.70 -14.18 -19.92
N LEU A 124 -2.39 -14.18 -18.78
CA LEU A 124 -2.39 -13.03 -17.88
C LEU A 124 -1.00 -12.82 -17.26
N LEU A 125 -0.39 -13.89 -16.74
CA LEU A 125 0.93 -13.86 -16.13
C LEU A 125 2.04 -13.39 -17.10
N LEU A 126 2.00 -13.85 -18.35
CA LEU A 126 2.98 -13.49 -19.38
C LEU A 126 2.90 -12.02 -19.78
N ASN A 127 1.71 -11.43 -19.73
CA ASN A 127 1.52 -10.01 -20.05
C ASN A 127 1.94 -9.09 -18.90
N LEU A 128 2.05 -9.59 -17.67
CA LEU A 128 2.50 -8.78 -16.52
C LEU A 128 3.99 -8.48 -16.58
N ASN A 129 4.32 -7.21 -16.77
CA ASN A 129 5.70 -6.73 -16.79
C ASN A 129 5.93 -5.61 -15.77
N PHE A 130 7.01 -5.73 -14.99
CA PHE A 130 7.44 -4.68 -14.06
C PHE A 130 7.96 -3.43 -14.78
N GLY A 131 8.45 -3.60 -16.01
CA GLY A 131 8.98 -2.52 -16.84
C GLY A 131 10.29 -1.93 -16.32
N GLY A 132 10.52 -0.66 -16.66
CA GLY A 132 11.73 0.08 -16.30
C GLY A 132 11.43 1.45 -15.70
N PRO A 133 12.45 2.31 -15.51
CA PRO A 133 12.32 3.61 -14.86
C PRO A 133 11.28 4.54 -15.50
N HIS A 134 11.09 4.42 -16.82
CA HIS A 134 10.21 5.29 -17.61
C HIS A 134 8.81 4.72 -17.85
N THR A 135 8.50 3.54 -17.32
CA THR A 135 7.16 2.97 -17.42
C THR A 135 6.20 3.79 -16.55
N HIS A 136 5.04 4.18 -17.09
CA HIS A 136 4.04 4.94 -16.33
C HIS A 136 3.24 4.01 -15.40
N TYR A 137 2.82 4.54 -14.25
CA TYR A 137 2.02 3.77 -13.29
C TYR A 137 0.61 3.43 -13.82
N ASP A 138 -0.03 4.35 -14.55
CA ASP A 138 -1.39 4.21 -15.06
C ASP A 138 -1.50 4.77 -16.50
N GLU A 139 -2.37 4.18 -17.32
CA GLU A 139 -2.59 4.50 -18.74
C GLU A 139 -3.32 5.84 -18.96
N ASP A 140 -4.05 6.34 -17.95
CA ASP A 140 -4.69 7.66 -18.00
C ASP A 140 -3.68 8.81 -18.27
N ALA A 141 -2.39 8.60 -17.97
CA ALA A 141 -1.32 9.55 -18.29
C ALA A 141 -0.90 9.51 -19.78
N ALA A 142 -1.11 8.38 -20.47
CA ALA A 142 -0.80 8.23 -21.89
C ALA A 142 -1.85 8.91 -22.78
N TYR A 143 -3.13 8.90 -22.37
CA TYR A 143 -4.21 9.59 -23.08
C TYR A 143 -4.17 11.13 -22.94
N ALA A 144 -3.48 11.65 -21.93
CA ALA A 144 -3.32 13.10 -21.74
C ALA A 144 -2.32 13.76 -22.72
N ASN A 145 -1.43 12.98 -23.34
CA ASN A 145 -0.33 13.51 -24.16
C ASN A 145 -0.49 13.34 -25.67
N GLY A 146 -1.66 12.91 -26.17
CA GLY A 146 -1.99 12.97 -27.60
C GLY A 146 -0.98 12.31 -28.55
N ARG A 147 -0.11 11.40 -28.08
CA ARG A 147 0.87 10.71 -28.93
C ARG A 147 0.32 9.37 -29.36
N THR A 148 -0.24 9.41 -30.57
CA THR A 148 -0.24 8.35 -31.60
C THR A 148 -0.39 6.91 -31.11
N ARG A 149 -1.57 6.37 -31.41
CA ARG A 149 -1.77 4.99 -31.86
C ARG A 149 -0.74 4.69 -32.97
N GLY A 150 0.43 4.19 -32.59
CA GLY A 150 1.41 3.66 -33.51
C GLY A 150 0.86 2.39 -34.12
N THR A 151 0.56 2.42 -35.41
CA THR A 151 0.42 1.25 -36.27
C THR A 151 1.75 0.49 -36.28
N GLY A 152 1.93 -0.37 -35.28
CA GLY A 152 2.89 -1.46 -35.27
C GLY A 152 2.10 -2.74 -35.03
N THR A 153 2.21 -3.70 -35.93
CA THR A 153 1.66 -5.05 -35.79
C THR A 153 2.27 -5.73 -34.56
N GLY A 154 1.62 -5.53 -33.43
CA GLY A 154 1.85 -6.19 -32.16
C GLY A 154 0.59 -5.93 -31.35
N VAL A 155 -0.16 -7.00 -31.05
CA VAL A 155 -1.40 -6.93 -30.29
C VAL A 155 -1.11 -6.18 -29.00
N GLY A 156 -1.72 -5.00 -28.83
CA GLY A 156 -1.58 -4.20 -27.62
C GLY A 156 -2.30 -4.87 -26.46
N THR A 157 -1.63 -5.79 -25.78
CA THR A 157 -1.89 -6.15 -24.38
C THR A 157 -1.00 -5.27 -23.51
N GLY A 158 -1.30 -3.97 -23.47
CA GLY A 158 -0.58 -3.02 -22.62
C GLY A 158 -0.89 -3.30 -21.16
N SER A 159 -0.20 -4.26 -20.53
CA SER A 159 -0.28 -4.40 -19.08
C SER A 159 0.31 -3.16 -18.44
N THR A 160 -0.51 -2.46 -17.66
CA THR A 160 -0.03 -1.28 -16.92
C THR A 160 0.72 -1.72 -15.68
N LEU A 161 1.58 -0.85 -15.15
CA LEU A 161 2.24 -1.10 -13.87
C LEU A 161 1.21 -1.23 -12.72
N ARG A 162 0.04 -0.59 -12.86
CA ARG A 162 -1.10 -0.78 -11.96
C ARG A 162 -1.62 -2.22 -12.01
N ASP A 163 -1.78 -2.82 -13.19
CA ASP A 163 -2.21 -4.21 -13.32
C ASP A 163 -1.20 -5.18 -12.73
N PHE A 164 0.09 -4.91 -12.96
CA PHE A 164 1.19 -5.63 -12.32
C PHE A 164 1.03 -5.62 -10.80
N TYR A 165 0.93 -4.45 -10.18
CA TYR A 165 0.82 -4.39 -8.72
C TYR A 165 -0.50 -4.97 -8.21
N ASN A 166 -1.62 -4.79 -8.92
CA ASN A 166 -2.91 -5.37 -8.51
C ASN A 166 -2.79 -6.89 -8.40
N PHE A 167 -2.29 -7.55 -9.44
CA PHE A 167 -2.09 -9.00 -9.43
C PHE A 167 -1.18 -9.47 -8.30
N TRP A 168 0.01 -8.87 -8.16
CA TRP A 168 0.98 -9.33 -7.16
C TRP A 168 0.53 -9.03 -5.72
N THR A 169 -0.28 -8.00 -5.50
CA THR A 169 -0.89 -7.75 -4.18
C THR A 169 -2.03 -8.71 -3.85
N THR A 170 -2.70 -9.29 -4.84
CA THR A 170 -3.73 -10.33 -4.66
C THR A 170 -3.23 -11.70 -5.10
N PHE A 171 -1.91 -11.91 -5.07
CA PHE A 171 -1.26 -13.09 -5.63
C PHE A 171 -1.76 -14.38 -4.97
N SER A 172 -1.92 -15.42 -5.77
CA SER A 172 -2.14 -16.79 -5.33
C SER A 172 -1.16 -17.71 -6.06
N THR A 173 -0.73 -18.77 -5.39
CA THR A 173 0.24 -19.73 -5.95
C THR A 173 -0.42 -21.02 -6.38
N CYS A 174 0.00 -21.53 -7.54
CA CYS A 174 -0.38 -22.81 -8.14
C CYS A 174 0.51 -23.96 -7.64
N LYS A 175 1.62 -23.66 -6.94
CA LYS A 175 2.55 -24.65 -6.37
C LYS A 175 1.84 -25.64 -5.46
N SER A 176 2.20 -26.93 -5.52
CA SER A 176 1.55 -27.97 -4.71
C SER A 176 2.05 -28.05 -3.26
N PHE A 177 3.30 -27.61 -2.99
CA PHE A 177 4.03 -27.76 -1.71
C PHE A 177 4.19 -29.21 -1.24
N GLY A 178 4.04 -30.20 -2.13
CA GLY A 178 4.15 -31.62 -1.79
C GLY A 178 5.52 -32.04 -1.23
N TRP A 179 6.57 -31.29 -1.54
CA TRP A 179 7.92 -31.53 -1.04
C TRP A 179 8.08 -31.24 0.47
N LEU A 180 7.12 -30.56 1.11
CA LEU A 180 7.11 -30.31 2.55
C LEU A 180 6.39 -31.40 3.35
N ASP A 181 5.93 -32.46 2.69
CA ASP A 181 5.29 -33.59 3.36
C ASP A 181 6.31 -34.30 4.27
N ARG A 182 6.09 -34.22 5.58
CA ARG A 182 6.94 -34.87 6.59
C ARG A 182 6.73 -36.38 6.66
N TYR A 183 5.49 -36.84 6.44
CA TYR A 183 5.13 -38.23 6.57
C TYR A 183 4.88 -38.86 5.21
N ARG A 184 5.44 -40.03 4.95
CA ARG A 184 5.09 -40.83 3.77
C ARG A 184 3.86 -41.67 4.10
N LEU A 185 2.79 -41.52 3.32
CA LEU A 185 1.52 -42.24 3.57
C LEU A 185 1.64 -43.77 3.40
N ALA A 186 2.74 -44.25 2.82
CA ALA A 186 3.06 -45.67 2.71
C ALA A 186 3.52 -46.29 4.04
N ASP A 187 4.10 -45.48 4.93
CA ASP A 187 4.66 -45.93 6.22
C ASP A 187 3.59 -46.04 7.33
N ALA A 188 2.31 -45.91 6.97
CA ALA A 188 1.22 -45.89 7.93
C ALA A 188 0.79 -47.32 8.33
N ASP A 189 0.90 -47.64 9.62
CA ASP A 189 0.54 -48.95 10.17
C ASP A 189 -0.95 -49.31 10.03
N ASN A 190 -1.85 -48.31 10.03
CA ASN A 190 -3.28 -48.53 9.89
C ASN A 190 -4.00 -47.31 9.27
N ARG A 191 -5.28 -47.49 8.90
CA ARG A 191 -6.11 -46.44 8.27
C ARG A 191 -6.22 -45.15 9.10
N GLN A 192 -6.23 -45.26 10.43
CA GLN A 192 -6.34 -44.10 11.32
C GLN A 192 -5.04 -43.30 11.33
N VAL A 193 -3.90 -43.96 11.45
CA VAL A 193 -2.56 -43.36 11.36
C VAL A 193 -2.38 -42.68 10.01
N ARG A 194 -2.77 -43.34 8.90
CA ARG A 194 -2.73 -42.74 7.56
C ARG A 194 -3.52 -41.44 7.46
N ARG A 195 -4.72 -41.40 8.06
CA ARG A 195 -5.55 -40.17 8.10
C ARG A 195 -4.91 -39.06 8.93
N LEU A 196 -4.28 -39.40 10.05
CA LEU A 196 -3.56 -38.42 10.88
C LEU A 196 -2.33 -37.88 10.14
N MET A 197 -1.55 -38.75 9.51
CA MET A 197 -0.41 -38.37 8.66
C MET A 197 -0.83 -37.46 7.51
N GLU A 198 -1.90 -37.80 6.80
CA GLU A 198 -2.42 -36.96 5.70
C GLU A 198 -2.91 -35.60 6.21
N LYS A 199 -3.60 -35.57 7.35
CA LYS A 199 -4.05 -34.34 7.99
C LYS A 199 -2.87 -33.44 8.37
N GLU A 200 -1.79 -34.03 8.90
CA GLU A 200 -0.60 -33.29 9.29
C GLU A 200 0.19 -32.78 8.08
N ASN A 201 0.38 -33.61 7.04
CA ASN A 201 0.97 -33.13 5.78
C ASN A 201 0.15 -32.00 5.18
N ARG A 202 -1.18 -32.13 5.14
CA ARG A 202 -2.07 -31.06 4.66
C ARG A 202 -1.88 -29.78 5.46
N ARG A 203 -1.82 -29.87 6.79
CA ARG A 203 -1.55 -28.72 7.67
C ARG A 203 -0.19 -28.07 7.35
N LEU A 204 0.86 -28.85 7.15
CA LEU A 204 2.20 -28.34 6.79
C LEU A 204 2.17 -27.61 5.43
N ARG A 205 1.54 -28.21 4.42
CA ARG A 205 1.40 -27.60 3.10
C ARG A 205 0.59 -26.30 3.13
N GLU A 206 -0.54 -26.29 3.83
CA GLU A 206 -1.39 -25.11 3.96
C GLU A 206 -0.68 -23.98 4.71
N LYS A 207 0.08 -24.31 5.77
CA LYS A 207 0.89 -23.35 6.51
C LYS A 207 1.95 -22.71 5.60
N ALA A 208 2.76 -23.53 4.93
CA ALA A 208 3.81 -23.05 4.06
C ALA A 208 3.28 -22.27 2.84
N ARG A 209 2.16 -22.71 2.25
CA ARG A 209 1.48 -21.96 1.18
C ARG A 209 1.05 -20.58 1.65
N ARG A 210 0.45 -20.49 2.84
CA ARG A 210 0.01 -19.22 3.41
C ARG A 210 1.18 -18.28 3.64
N GLU A 211 2.23 -18.76 4.30
CA GLU A 211 3.46 -17.99 4.54
C GLU A 211 4.08 -17.50 3.24
N PHE A 212 4.23 -18.38 2.23
CA PHE A 212 4.75 -18.00 0.93
C PHE A 212 3.91 -16.91 0.24
N VAL A 213 2.58 -17.12 0.13
CA VAL A 213 1.69 -16.16 -0.52
C VAL A 213 1.70 -14.81 0.21
N GLU A 214 1.64 -14.82 1.54
CA GLU A 214 1.69 -13.61 2.35
C GLU A 214 3.01 -12.85 2.15
N THR A 215 4.15 -13.55 2.10
CA THR A 215 5.43 -12.91 1.83
C THR A 215 5.51 -12.29 0.42
N VAL A 216 4.96 -12.95 -0.62
CA VAL A 216 4.92 -12.37 -1.97
C VAL A 216 4.02 -11.13 -2.04
N GLN A 217 2.83 -11.18 -1.42
CA GLN A 217 1.90 -10.05 -1.38
C GLN A 217 2.47 -8.86 -0.60
N ASN A 218 3.12 -9.13 0.54
CA ASN A 218 3.79 -8.12 1.34
C ASN A 218 5.00 -7.53 0.60
N LEU A 219 5.75 -8.36 -0.13
CA LEU A 219 6.86 -7.92 -0.97
C LEU A 219 6.37 -6.97 -2.07
N ALA A 220 5.30 -7.34 -2.78
CA ALA A 220 4.70 -6.49 -3.81
C ALA A 220 4.27 -5.13 -3.25
N THR A 221 3.66 -5.13 -2.05
CA THR A 221 3.25 -3.90 -1.35
C THR A 221 4.46 -3.05 -0.94
N TRP A 222 5.50 -3.70 -0.41
CA TRP A 222 6.75 -3.07 0.00
C TRP A 222 7.47 -2.41 -1.19
N VAL A 223 7.55 -3.11 -2.33
CA VAL A 223 8.14 -2.61 -3.58
C VAL A 223 7.33 -1.43 -4.08
N ARG A 224 6.00 -1.53 -4.10
CA ARG A 224 5.09 -0.46 -4.53
C ARG A 224 5.32 0.83 -3.74
N LYS A 225 5.42 0.76 -2.41
CA LYS A 225 5.67 1.94 -1.55
C LYS A 225 6.99 2.64 -1.88
N ARG A 226 8.01 1.89 -2.31
CA ARG A 226 9.38 2.39 -2.56
C ARG A 226 9.60 2.83 -4.00
N ASP A 227 8.81 2.34 -4.93
CA ASP A 227 8.86 2.67 -6.35
C ASP A 227 8.67 4.18 -6.61
N PRO A 228 9.66 4.87 -7.21
CA PRO A 228 9.54 6.28 -7.58
C PRO A 228 8.35 6.59 -8.50
N ARG A 229 7.97 5.64 -9.37
CA ARG A 229 6.86 5.78 -10.33
C ARG A 229 5.52 5.81 -9.61
N TYR A 230 5.38 5.04 -8.54
CA TYR A 230 4.19 5.07 -7.69
C TYR A 230 4.15 6.35 -6.84
N LYS A 231 5.29 6.76 -6.27
CA LYS A 231 5.38 8.00 -5.49
C LYS A 231 4.99 9.23 -6.29
N SER A 232 5.47 9.33 -7.54
CA SER A 232 5.10 10.44 -8.43
C SER A 232 3.61 10.43 -8.76
N PHE A 233 3.03 9.25 -9.01
CA PHE A 233 1.59 9.09 -9.22
C PHE A 233 0.76 9.50 -7.99
N VAL A 234 1.14 9.04 -6.80
CA VAL A 234 0.46 9.38 -5.55
C VAL A 234 0.53 10.89 -5.29
N ALA A 235 1.70 11.51 -5.46
CA ALA A 235 1.87 12.95 -5.30
C ALA A 235 0.98 13.74 -6.28
N LEU A 236 0.94 13.33 -7.55
CA LEU A 236 0.09 13.95 -8.56
C LEU A 236 -1.41 13.82 -8.19
N LYS A 237 -1.84 12.64 -7.74
CA LYS A 237 -3.23 12.42 -7.30
C LYS A 237 -3.59 13.24 -6.07
N GLN A 238 -2.69 13.35 -5.09
CA GLN A 238 -2.88 14.19 -3.91
C GLN A 238 -3.02 15.66 -4.29
N GLN A 239 -2.17 16.17 -5.17
CA GLN A 239 -2.27 17.54 -5.68
C GLN A 239 -3.61 17.78 -6.38
N GLN A 240 -4.06 16.85 -7.24
CA GLN A 240 -5.36 16.96 -7.90
C GLN A 240 -6.53 16.94 -6.90
N GLN A 241 -6.44 16.14 -5.83
CA GLN A 241 -7.46 16.11 -4.77
C GLN A 241 -7.49 17.41 -3.99
N GLN A 242 -6.33 17.97 -3.63
CA GLN A 242 -6.22 19.26 -2.95
C GLN A 242 -6.84 20.38 -3.78
N MET A 243 -6.51 20.46 -5.08
CA MET A 243 -7.11 21.44 -5.99
C MET A 243 -8.64 21.34 -6.04
N ARG A 244 -9.19 20.11 -6.15
CA ARG A 244 -10.64 19.90 -6.16
C ARG A 244 -11.31 20.26 -4.84
N GLU A 245 -10.63 20.00 -3.72
CA GLU A 245 -11.13 20.36 -2.39
C GLU A 245 -11.12 21.88 -2.19
N GLU A 246 -10.05 22.56 -2.59
CA GLU A 246 -9.95 24.01 -2.59
C GLU A 246 -11.04 24.66 -3.45
N GLU A 247 -11.28 24.14 -4.66
CA GLU A 247 -12.38 24.58 -5.53
C GLU A 247 -13.75 24.38 -4.86
N ARG A 248 -13.97 23.24 -4.20
CA ARG A 248 -15.21 22.95 -3.47
C ARG A 248 -15.42 23.90 -2.29
N VAL A 249 -14.37 24.15 -1.51
CA VAL A 249 -14.40 25.09 -0.37
C VAL A 249 -14.65 26.51 -0.86
N ARG A 250 -13.97 26.93 -1.93
CA ARG A 250 -14.17 28.24 -2.55
C ARG A 250 -15.61 28.42 -3.03
N ARG A 251 -16.17 27.43 -3.74
CA ARG A 251 -17.57 27.47 -4.20
C ARG A 251 -18.56 27.57 -3.05
N LEU A 252 -18.31 26.85 -1.95
CA LEU A 252 -19.16 26.92 -0.76
C LEU A 252 -19.05 28.28 -0.06
N ALA A 253 -17.85 28.88 -0.02
CA ALA A 253 -17.64 30.22 0.53
C ALA A 253 -18.33 31.30 -0.32
N GLU A 254 -18.23 31.21 -1.64
CA GLU A 254 -18.95 32.10 -2.58
C GLU A 254 -20.48 31.98 -2.39
N GLN A 255 -21.01 30.76 -2.24
CA GLN A 255 -22.44 30.54 -1.95
C GLN A 255 -22.86 31.11 -0.60
N ARG A 256 -22.04 30.95 0.45
CA ARG A 256 -22.31 31.53 1.77
C ARG A 256 -22.26 33.06 1.74
N ALA A 257 -21.31 33.64 1.02
CA ALA A 257 -21.21 35.09 0.86
C ALA A 257 -22.43 35.65 0.11
N ALA A 258 -22.84 35.02 -0.99
CA ALA A 258 -24.06 35.40 -1.72
C ALA A 258 -25.32 35.29 -0.84
N ALA A 259 -25.46 34.21 -0.07
CA ALA A 259 -26.58 34.06 0.86
C ALA A 259 -26.58 35.12 1.98
N ALA A 260 -25.39 35.54 2.46
CA ALA A 260 -25.27 36.61 3.44
C ALA A 260 -25.60 37.99 2.83
N GLU A 261 -25.20 38.24 1.58
CA GLU A 261 -25.58 39.46 0.84
C GLU A 261 -27.10 39.51 0.60
N ASP A 262 -27.70 38.41 0.15
CA ASP A 262 -29.14 38.28 -0.04
C ASP A 262 -29.89 38.48 1.29
N ALA A 263 -29.41 37.89 2.39
CA ALA A 263 -29.98 38.10 3.73
C ALA A 263 -29.83 39.55 4.21
N SER A 264 -28.73 40.24 3.89
CA SER A 264 -28.53 41.64 4.23
C SER A 264 -29.39 42.60 3.40
N THR A 265 -29.74 42.21 2.18
CA THR A 265 -30.59 42.99 1.26
C THR A 265 -32.08 42.70 1.48
N TYR A 266 -32.40 41.64 2.21
CA TYR A 266 -33.78 41.26 2.51
C TYR A 266 -34.50 42.34 3.31
N VAL A 267 -35.58 42.87 2.73
CA VAL A 267 -36.52 43.78 3.40
C VAL A 267 -37.84 43.05 3.56
N CYS A 268 -38.31 42.89 4.80
CA CYS A 268 -39.61 42.29 5.10
C CYS A 268 -40.71 43.03 4.32
N GLN A 269 -41.55 42.26 3.63
CA GLN A 269 -42.68 42.84 2.92
C GLN A 269 -43.77 43.23 3.92
N ALA A 270 -44.52 44.30 3.65
CA ALA A 270 -45.52 44.86 4.59
C ALA A 270 -46.66 43.91 4.99
N TRP A 271 -46.83 42.77 4.31
CA TRP A 271 -47.80 41.73 4.67
C TRP A 271 -47.19 40.62 5.55
N GLU A 272 -45.86 40.56 5.71
CA GLU A 272 -45.15 39.66 6.64
C GLU A 272 -45.02 40.26 8.05
N GLU A 273 -45.17 41.58 8.19
CA GLU A 273 -45.29 42.24 9.49
C GLU A 273 -46.62 41.86 10.15
N VAL A 274 -46.58 40.86 11.02
CA VAL A 274 -47.71 40.51 11.89
C VAL A 274 -47.72 41.48 13.06
N ASP A 275 -48.70 42.39 13.09
CA ASP A 275 -48.91 43.29 14.21
C ASP A 275 -49.49 42.55 15.42
N TYR A 276 -48.61 42.09 16.31
CA TYR A 276 -48.98 41.39 17.54
C TYR A 276 -49.68 42.28 18.57
N THR A 277 -49.65 43.61 18.43
CA THR A 277 -50.32 44.52 19.37
C THR A 277 -51.84 44.38 19.30
N PHE A 278 -52.37 44.08 18.11
CA PHE A 278 -53.80 43.81 17.91
C PHE A 278 -54.25 42.45 18.49
N MET A 279 -53.35 41.46 18.53
CA MET A 279 -53.67 40.13 19.08
C MET A 279 -53.62 40.09 20.61
N LEU A 280 -52.71 40.85 21.24
CA LEU A 280 -52.59 40.90 22.70
C LEU A 280 -53.59 41.87 23.37
N GLY A 281 -54.14 42.84 22.64
CA GLY A 281 -55.11 43.81 23.16
C GLY A 281 -56.56 43.29 23.32
N LYS A 282 -56.88 42.09 22.84
CA LYS A 282 -58.26 41.56 22.82
C LYS A 282 -58.62 40.62 23.98
N HIS A 283 -57.66 40.35 24.87
CA HIS A 283 -57.90 39.71 26.17
C HIS A 283 -57.58 40.70 27.29
N GLY A 284 -58.49 41.66 27.51
CA GLY A 284 -58.41 42.58 28.64
C GLY A 284 -58.71 41.86 29.96
N LEU A 285 -57.71 41.76 30.84
CA LEU A 285 -57.92 41.68 32.28
C LEU A 285 -57.04 42.76 32.91
N LEU A 286 -57.67 43.87 33.30
CA LEU A 286 -57.11 44.86 34.20
C LEU A 286 -57.12 44.27 35.61
N ASP A 287 -55.98 44.20 36.29
CA ASP A 287 -55.90 44.49 37.72
C ASP A 287 -54.48 44.95 38.09
N ASP A 288 -54.43 45.82 39.08
CA ASP A 288 -53.31 46.66 39.50
C ASP A 288 -52.15 45.89 40.17
N GLY A 289 -50.93 46.35 39.89
CA GLY A 289 -49.80 46.33 40.82
C GLY A 289 -49.08 45.00 41.08
N ALA A 290 -47.97 44.76 40.37
CA ALA A 290 -46.75 44.16 40.94
C ALA A 290 -45.58 44.21 39.94
N GLU A 291 -44.52 44.91 40.37
CA GLU A 291 -43.09 44.75 40.06
C GLU A 291 -42.61 44.27 38.68
N SER A 292 -41.78 45.12 38.08
CA SER A 292 -40.97 44.86 36.88
C SER A 292 -40.10 43.59 37.02
N PRO A 293 -40.13 42.65 36.07
CA PRO A 293 -39.02 41.74 35.86
C PRO A 293 -38.07 42.36 34.84
N GLN A 294 -36.90 42.81 35.33
CA GLN A 294 -35.72 43.07 34.51
C GLN A 294 -35.40 41.80 33.71
N PHE A 295 -35.64 41.80 32.40
CA PHE A 295 -35.02 40.81 31.52
C PHE A 295 -33.85 41.47 30.79
N ALA A 296 -32.69 40.93 31.16
CA ALA A 296 -31.35 41.31 30.81
C ALA A 296 -31.15 41.57 29.30
N HIS A 297 -30.43 42.65 29.02
CA HIS A 297 -29.55 42.71 27.87
C HIS A 297 -28.59 41.51 27.92
N GLY A 298 -28.77 40.59 26.98
CA GLY A 298 -27.82 39.53 26.66
C GLY A 298 -27.24 39.78 25.27
N GLU A 299 -26.26 40.67 25.20
CA GLU A 299 -25.00 40.41 24.48
C GLU A 299 -24.55 38.94 24.73
N LEU A 300 -23.93 38.16 23.86
CA LEU A 300 -23.11 38.34 22.66
C LEU A 300 -22.85 36.92 22.10
N GLU A 301 -22.46 36.89 20.83
CA GLU A 301 -21.41 36.02 20.27
C GLU A 301 -21.55 34.50 20.17
N GLU A 302 -20.93 34.02 19.08
CA GLU A 302 -20.66 32.64 18.65
C GLU A 302 -21.84 31.88 18.04
N LEU A 303 -21.85 31.82 16.69
CA LEU A 303 -21.62 30.59 15.91
C LEU A 303 -21.38 30.91 14.42
#